data_AF-A0A671UMJ3-F1
#
_entry.id   AF-A0A671UMJ3-F1
#
_cell.length_a   1.000
_cell.length_b   1.000
_cell.length_c   1.000
_cell.angle_alpha   90.00
_cell.angle_beta   90.00
_cell.angle_gamma   90.00
#
_symmetry.space_group_name_H-M   'P 1'
#
loop_
_entity.id
_entity.type
_entity.pdbx_description
1 polymer ?
#
loop_
_entity_poly.entity_id
_entity_poly.type
_entity_poly.pdbx_seq_one_letter_code
_entity_poly.pdbx_strand_id
1 'polypeptide(L)'
;MATMSSPLRVCRGILKELRVMQGPSYKESLAYSYVMDQFRKNKVTGERYCRAQQEAHHDSHTYLCLLESTRNHLYLHNLYHSKGERSQEEAAGLVGLRLPTQPGGIKNLTGVWQAGLCHRGLL
;
A
#
# COMPACT_ATOMS: atom_id res chain seq x y z
N MET A 1 -12.96 23.24 -9.12
CA MET A 1 -13.15 22.76 -7.73
C MET A 1 -13.60 21.32 -7.78
N ALA A 2 -12.99 20.41 -7.01
CA ALA A 2 -13.41 19.01 -7.01
C ALA A 2 -14.86 18.91 -6.53
N THR A 3 -15.74 18.33 -7.35
CA THR A 3 -17.14 18.11 -6.99
C THR A 3 -17.17 17.06 -5.88
N MET A 4 -17.58 17.44 -4.67
CA MET A 4 -17.67 16.49 -3.56
C MET A 4 -18.71 15.43 -3.89
N SER A 5 -18.39 14.16 -3.59
CA SER A 5 -19.29 13.05 -3.87
C SER A 5 -20.56 13.17 -3.04
N SER A 6 -21.66 12.53 -3.42
CA SER A 6 -22.87 12.63 -2.60
C SER A 6 -22.66 12.02 -1.20
N PRO A 7 -23.31 12.53 -0.13
CA PRO A 7 -23.14 12.03 1.23
C PRO A 7 -23.31 10.51 1.34
N LEU A 8 -24.27 9.95 0.60
CA LEU A 8 -24.50 8.51 0.56
C LEU A 8 -23.34 7.71 -0.05
N ARG A 9 -22.63 8.28 -1.03
CA ARG A 9 -21.40 7.66 -1.59
C ARG A 9 -20.28 7.67 -0.56
N VAL A 10 -20.09 8.78 0.15
CA VAL A 10 -19.10 8.90 1.22
C VAL A 10 -19.37 7.89 2.34
N CYS A 11 -20.62 7.83 2.80
CA CYS A 11 -21.06 6.86 3.81
C CYS A 11 -20.72 5.42 3.38
N ARG A 12 -21.05 5.03 2.15
CA ARG A 12 -20.71 3.70 1.60
C ARG A 12 -19.20 3.46 1.53
N GLY A 13 -18.41 4.49 1.18
CA GLY A 13 -16.95 4.44 1.21
C GLY A 13 -16.41 4.15 2.60
N ILE A 14 -16.87 4.89 3.61
CA ILE A 14 -16.47 4.69 5.02
C ILE A 14 -16.83 3.28 5.47
N LEU A 15 -18.05 2.81 5.20
CA LEU A 15 -18.48 1.46 5.57
C LEU A 15 -17.68 0.36 4.87
N LYS A 16 -17.19 0.60 3.66
CA LYS A 16 -16.28 -0.31 2.94
C LYS A 16 -14.93 -0.39 3.64
N GLU A 17 -14.33 0.73 3.99
CA GLU A 17 -13.05 0.76 4.71
C GLU A 17 -13.17 0.10 6.11
N LEU A 18 -14.25 0.39 6.86
CA LEU A 18 -14.52 -0.27 8.15
C LEU A 18 -14.63 -1.79 8.02
N ARG A 19 -15.28 -2.29 6.95
CA ARG A 19 -15.37 -3.72 6.67
C ARG A 19 -14.00 -4.33 6.36
N VAL A 20 -13.13 -3.61 5.63
CA VAL A 20 -11.77 -4.08 5.34
C VAL A 20 -10.95 -4.18 6.63
N MET A 21 -11.09 -3.22 7.55
CA MET A 21 -10.31 -3.18 8.79
C MET A 21 -10.80 -4.16 9.86
N GLN A 22 -12.11 -4.32 10.02
CA GLN A 22 -12.71 -5.06 11.14
C GLN A 22 -13.37 -6.39 10.73
N GLY A 23 -13.46 -6.66 9.43
CA GLY A 23 -14.07 -7.88 8.91
C GLY A 23 -15.60 -7.90 9.00
N PRO A 24 -16.24 -9.08 9.12
CA PRO A 24 -17.69 -9.22 9.02
C PRO A 24 -18.47 -8.61 10.19
N SER A 25 -17.84 -8.50 11.38
CA SER A 25 -18.44 -7.92 12.60
C SER A 25 -18.38 -6.40 12.66
N TYR A 26 -17.94 -5.71 11.60
CA TYR A 26 -17.82 -4.24 11.57
C TYR A 26 -19.10 -3.49 11.96
N LYS A 27 -20.28 -4.12 11.77
CA LYS A 27 -21.59 -3.54 12.13
C LYS A 27 -21.83 -3.41 13.63
N GLU A 28 -21.13 -4.21 14.44
CA GLU A 28 -21.22 -4.18 15.90
C GLU A 28 -20.30 -3.11 16.50
N SER A 29 -19.42 -2.53 15.69
CA SER A 29 -18.46 -1.54 16.15
C SER A 29 -19.10 -0.19 16.50
N LEU A 30 -18.48 0.48 17.47
CA LEU A 30 -18.83 1.86 17.83
C LEU A 30 -18.65 2.82 16.65
N ALA A 31 -17.66 2.58 15.80
CA ALA A 31 -17.42 3.40 14.61
C ALA A 31 -18.61 3.31 13.63
N TYR A 32 -19.14 2.10 13.40
CA TYR A 32 -20.30 1.90 12.55
C TYR A 32 -21.54 2.63 13.09
N SER A 33 -21.87 2.42 14.37
CA SER A 33 -23.05 3.03 14.97
C SER A 33 -22.96 4.57 14.96
N TYR A 34 -21.80 5.12 15.30
CA TYR A 34 -21.54 6.55 15.26
C TYR A 34 -21.69 7.14 13.86
N VAL A 35 -21.04 6.56 12.85
CA VAL A 35 -21.13 7.04 11.46
C VAL A 35 -22.58 7.02 10.98
N MET A 36 -23.29 5.91 11.19
CA MET A 36 -24.70 5.79 10.77
C MET A 36 -25.60 6.82 11.46
N ASP A 37 -25.35 7.11 12.74
CA ASP A 37 -26.07 8.13 13.49
C ASP A 37 -25.81 9.55 12.95
N GLN A 38 -24.54 9.90 12.68
CA GLN A 38 -24.18 11.21 12.09
C GLN A 38 -24.86 11.44 10.73
N PHE A 39 -24.85 10.44 9.84
CA PHE A 39 -25.50 10.56 8.54
C PHE A 39 -27.03 10.66 8.63
N ARG A 40 -27.65 10.06 9.64
CA ARG A 40 -29.11 10.16 9.87
C ARG A 40 -29.49 11.52 10.42
N LYS A 41 -28.73 12.02 11.41
CA LYS A 41 -28.95 13.35 12.02
C LYS A 41 -28.82 14.49 11.01
N ASN A 42 -27.94 14.35 10.02
CA ASN A 42 -27.68 15.36 8.99
C ASN A 42 -28.48 15.12 7.68
N LYS A 43 -29.52 14.26 7.69
CA LYS A 43 -30.23 13.85 6.46
C LYS A 43 -31.14 14.94 5.88
N VAL A 44 -31.79 15.79 6.69
CA VAL A 44 -32.67 16.91 6.24
C VAL A 44 -32.90 17.89 7.38
N THR A 45 -32.57 19.17 7.22
CA THR A 45 -33.14 20.29 7.99
C THR A 45 -32.98 21.60 7.17
N GLY A 46 -33.95 22.52 7.24
CA GLY A 46 -34.18 23.62 6.26
C GLY A 46 -33.08 24.67 6.10
N GLU A 47 -33.31 25.71 5.29
CA GLU A 47 -32.29 26.64 4.73
C GLU A 47 -31.29 27.29 5.72
N ARG A 48 -31.58 27.37 7.02
CA ARG A 48 -30.62 27.79 8.08
C ARG A 48 -29.64 26.70 8.53
N TYR A 49 -29.90 25.43 8.22
CA TYR A 49 -29.12 24.25 8.62
C TYR A 49 -28.11 23.78 7.55
N CYS A 50 -27.99 24.49 6.42
CA CYS A 50 -27.08 24.10 5.34
C CYS A 50 -25.61 24.04 5.76
N ARG A 51 -25.16 24.90 6.69
CA ARG A 51 -23.76 24.91 7.14
C ARG A 51 -23.36 23.64 7.89
N ALA A 52 -24.16 23.21 8.87
CA ALA A 52 -23.88 22.01 9.66
C ALA A 52 -23.85 20.76 8.77
N GLN A 53 -24.73 20.69 7.77
CA GLN A 53 -24.74 19.59 6.81
C GLN A 53 -23.48 19.61 5.91
N GLN A 54 -23.09 20.79 5.42
CA GLN A 54 -21.88 20.94 4.60
C GLN A 54 -20.61 20.59 5.40
N GLU A 55 -20.56 21.01 6.66
CA GLU A 55 -19.49 20.69 7.60
C GLU A 55 -19.43 19.18 7.86
N ALA A 56 -20.55 18.56 8.24
CA ALA A 56 -20.62 17.10 8.43
C ALA A 56 -20.25 16.34 7.15
N HIS A 57 -20.60 16.86 5.98
CA HIS A 57 -20.23 16.27 4.70
C HIS A 57 -18.72 16.39 4.42
N HIS A 58 -18.13 17.54 4.72
CA HIS A 58 -16.70 17.77 4.63
C HIS A 58 -15.94 16.85 5.59
N ASP A 59 -16.35 16.79 6.86
CA ASP A 59 -15.75 15.93 7.88
C ASP A 59 -15.81 14.46 7.48
N SER A 60 -16.94 14.01 6.93
CA SER A 60 -17.09 12.64 6.41
C SER A 60 -16.11 12.34 5.28
N HIS A 61 -15.87 13.30 4.38
CA HIS A 61 -14.91 13.18 3.30
C HIS A 61 -13.47 13.11 3.83
N THR A 62 -13.12 13.97 4.80
CA THR A 62 -11.83 13.96 5.48
C THR A 62 -11.60 12.64 6.19
N TYR A 63 -12.61 12.12 6.88
CA TYR A 63 -12.53 10.83 7.54
C TYR A 63 -12.34 9.66 6.56
N LEU A 64 -13.06 9.65 5.44
CA LEU A 64 -12.85 8.65 4.39
C LEU A 64 -11.42 8.71 3.83
N CYS A 65 -10.92 9.90 3.53
CA CYS A 65 -9.55 10.11 3.06
C CYS A 65 -8.52 9.56 4.07
N LEU A 66 -8.73 9.81 5.36
CA LEU A 66 -7.88 9.28 6.42
C LEU A 66 -7.87 7.74 6.43
N LEU A 67 -9.04 7.10 6.32
CA LEU A 67 -9.15 5.64 6.32
C LEU A 67 -8.44 5.02 5.10
N GLU A 68 -8.69 5.55 3.91
CA GLU A 68 -8.05 5.10 2.67
C GLU A 68 -6.53 5.30 2.72
N SER A 69 -6.08 6.45 3.22
CA SER A 69 -4.66 6.76 3.39
C SER A 69 -3.99 5.84 4.41
N THR A 70 -4.68 5.50 5.49
CA THR A 70 -4.18 4.55 6.50
C THR A 70 -4.01 3.15 5.89
N ARG A 71 -4.99 2.67 5.10
CA ARG A 71 -4.88 1.38 4.40
C ARG A 71 -3.70 1.37 3.44
N ASN A 72 -3.55 2.43 2.64
CA ASN A 72 -2.43 2.56 1.70
C ASN A 72 -1.09 2.66 2.43
N HIS A 73 -1.02 3.41 3.52
CA HIS A 73 0.16 3.52 4.36
C HIS A 73 0.59 2.15 4.88
N LEU A 74 -0.33 1.36 5.43
CA LEU A 74 -0.02 0.01 5.90
C LEU A 74 0.46 -0.91 4.77
N TYR A 75 -0.15 -0.81 3.59
CA TYR A 75 0.29 -1.56 2.41
C TYR A 75 1.73 -1.19 2.03
N LEU A 76 2.03 0.10 1.90
CA LEU A 76 3.36 0.60 1.55
C LEU A 76 4.38 0.27 2.63
N HIS A 77 4.00 0.42 3.91
CA HIS A 77 4.83 0.05 5.04
C HIS A 77 5.18 -1.43 4.97
N ASN A 78 4.21 -2.33 4.78
CA ASN A 78 4.49 -3.76 4.66
C ASN A 78 5.34 -4.10 3.42
N LEU A 79 5.17 -3.38 2.31
CA LEU A 79 5.93 -3.60 1.10
C LEU A 79 7.38 -3.13 1.22
N TYR A 80 7.63 -1.98 1.85
CA TYR A 80 8.93 -1.33 1.83
C TYR A 80 9.69 -1.38 3.15
N HIS A 81 9.02 -1.52 4.29
CA HIS A 81 9.65 -1.60 5.59
C HIS A 81 10.25 -3.01 5.80
N SER A 82 11.56 -3.14 5.61
CA SER A 82 12.32 -4.32 6.05
C SER A 82 12.82 -4.13 7.47
N LYS A 83 12.82 -5.20 8.28
CA LYS A 83 13.39 -5.20 9.64
C LYS A 83 14.94 -5.20 9.65
N GLY A 84 15.58 -5.10 8.48
CA GLY A 84 17.03 -5.17 8.27
C GLY A 84 17.39 -4.91 6.80
N GLU A 85 18.62 -5.24 6.40
CA GLU A 85 19.06 -5.14 4.99
C GLU A 85 18.44 -6.24 4.12
N ARG A 86 17.98 -5.87 2.91
CA ARG A 86 17.47 -6.81 1.90
C ARG A 86 18.62 -7.35 1.05
N SER A 87 18.48 -8.57 0.53
CA SER A 87 19.44 -9.09 -0.47
C SER A 87 19.39 -8.26 -1.76
N GLN A 88 20.48 -8.29 -2.55
CA GLN A 88 20.56 -7.53 -3.79
C GLN A 88 19.48 -7.99 -4.80
N GLU A 89 19.17 -9.29 -4.78
CA GLU A 89 18.13 -9.95 -5.56
C GLU A 89 16.74 -9.42 -5.20
N GLU A 90 16.43 -9.36 -3.90
CA GLU A 90 15.15 -8.88 -3.38
C GLU A 90 14.98 -7.38 -3.65
N ALA A 91 16.03 -6.59 -3.45
CA ALA A 91 16.03 -5.16 -3.71
C ALA A 91 15.77 -4.86 -5.20
N ALA A 92 16.45 -5.58 -6.12
CA ALA A 92 16.21 -5.45 -7.55
C ALA A 92 14.77 -5.86 -7.92
N GLY A 93 14.26 -6.95 -7.36
CA GLY A 93 12.91 -7.44 -7.63
C GLY A 93 11.81 -6.44 -7.27
N LEU A 94 11.97 -5.67 -6.17
CA LEU A 94 10.98 -4.68 -5.71
C LEU A 94 10.74 -3.54 -6.70
N VAL A 95 11.77 -3.17 -7.46
CA VAL A 95 11.70 -2.11 -8.47
C VAL A 95 11.49 -2.67 -9.89
N GLY A 96 11.22 -3.98 -10.01
CA GLY A 96 11.01 -4.65 -11.30
C GLY A 96 12.30 -4.92 -12.08
N LEU A 97 13.46 -4.88 -11.41
CA LEU A 97 14.76 -5.20 -11.99
C LEU A 97 15.16 -6.64 -11.68
N ARG A 98 16.12 -7.15 -12.45
CA ARG A 98 16.78 -8.44 -12.21
C ARG A 98 18.27 -8.21 -12.14
N LEU A 99 18.95 -8.99 -11.31
CA LEU A 99 20.40 -9.00 -11.33
C LEU A 99 20.89 -9.48 -12.70
N PRO A 100 21.93 -8.86 -13.25
CA PRO A 100 22.53 -9.35 -14.48
C PRO A 100 23.03 -10.78 -14.25
N THR A 101 22.58 -11.71 -15.08
CA THR A 101 23.22 -13.04 -15.14
C THR A 101 24.61 -12.80 -15.69
N GLN A 102 25.65 -13.05 -14.89
CA GLN A 102 27.04 -12.84 -15.30
C GLN A 102 27.29 -13.51 -16.66
N PRO A 103 27.51 -12.75 -17.76
CA PRO A 103 27.87 -13.32 -19.04
C PRO A 103 29.35 -13.70 -18.97
N GLY A 104 29.62 -14.87 -18.37
CA GLY A 104 30.97 -15.34 -18.09
C GLY A 104 31.16 -15.86 -16.67
N GLY A 105 30.28 -16.74 -16.21
CA GLY A 105 30.61 -17.61 -15.08
C GLY A 105 31.66 -18.62 -15.56
N ILE A 106 32.93 -18.37 -15.24
CA ILE A 106 33.96 -19.41 -15.28
C ILE A 106 33.53 -20.47 -14.27
N LYS A 107 32.83 -21.49 -14.76
CA LYS A 107 32.66 -22.73 -14.03
C LYS A 107 34.07 -23.28 -13.83
N ASN A 108 34.47 -23.48 -12.57
CA ASN A 108 35.62 -24.27 -12.11
C ASN A 108 37.03 -23.82 -12.54
N LEU A 109 37.62 -22.87 -11.79
CA LEU A 109 39.08 -22.64 -11.69
C LEU A 109 39.80 -23.67 -10.79
N THR A 110 39.34 -24.92 -10.74
CA THR A 110 40.05 -26.02 -10.05
C THR A 110 40.66 -27.04 -11.01
N GLY A 111 40.69 -26.78 -12.32
CA GLY A 111 41.14 -27.78 -13.31
C GLY A 111 41.97 -27.30 -14.50
N VAL A 112 42.45 -26.05 -14.55
CA VAL A 112 43.18 -25.52 -15.73
C VAL A 112 44.39 -24.65 -15.34
N TRP A 113 45.23 -25.15 -14.42
CA TRP A 113 46.60 -24.63 -14.22
C TRP A 113 47.65 -25.75 -14.28
N GLN A 114 47.38 -26.83 -15.03
CA GLN A 114 48.31 -27.97 -15.12
C GLN A 114 48.52 -28.49 -16.56
N ALA A 115 48.47 -27.59 -17.54
CA ALA A 115 48.86 -27.92 -18.92
C ALA A 115 49.47 -26.68 -19.60
N GLY A 116 50.69 -26.32 -19.20
CA GLY A 116 51.40 -25.19 -19.82
C GLY A 116 52.87 -25.01 -19.43
N LEU A 117 53.46 -25.97 -18.71
CA LEU A 117 54.89 -25.98 -18.37
C LEU A 117 55.47 -27.36 -18.69
N CYS A 118 55.53 -27.70 -19.98
CA CYS A 118 56.53 -28.65 -20.49
C CYS A 118 56.65 -28.55 -22.01
N HIS A 119 57.90 -28.42 -22.47
CA HIS A 119 58.44 -28.67 -23.82
C HIS A 119 58.39 -27.59 -24.93
N ARG A 120 59.58 -26.97 -25.11
CA ARG A 120 60.38 -26.77 -26.35
C ARG A 120 60.94 -25.33 -26.40
N GLY A 121 62.21 -25.04 -26.66
CA GLY A 121 63.41 -25.79 -27.05
C GLY A 121 64.57 -24.77 -27.05
N LEU A 122 65.79 -25.15 -26.66
CA LEU A 122 66.86 -25.46 -27.62
C LEU A 122 67.03 -24.39 -28.71
N LEU A 123 67.79 -23.34 -28.37
CA LEU A 123 68.92 -22.80 -29.13
C LEU A 123 69.78 -21.94 -28.20
#